data_AF-A0A7S2QPW5-F1
#
_entry.id   AF-A0A7S2QPW5-F1
#
_cell.length_a   1.000
_cell.length_b   1.000
_cell.length_c   1.000
_cell.angle_alpha   90.00
_cell.angle_beta   90.00
_cell.angle_gamma   90.00
#
_symmetry.space_group_name_H-M   'P 1'
#
loop_
_entity.id
_entity.type
_entity.pdbx_description
1 polymer ?
#
loop_
_entity_poly.entity_id
_entity_poly.type
_entity_poly.pdbx_seq_one_letter_code
_entity_poly.pdbx_strand_id
1 'polypeptide(L)'
;MCLAASHVESRCLVWHAQFSRAAGCAQSDDEAECSASKSARSDNSLSDCSEGPEEPRGVFRLMPNCRWVRLMPGLGGLSSTLLWTLCLVMGSCRFAYKAFRMESPAWLKDRNLDFTTEAMSIFAIKVLLGVPQLFALMNISKSELLDEALIAELNLGSGAGLRQFMRIVARVLALAQLVAFWIQTTQVPGFGVEYTVMVLVMQVLFFVSTLVYVLLWKMAILRIDRLRDRIRLSSATMSGCWAQVTREYLAIVRFVDGMWRTSGFSLSYALIFAFDMIIVATVLAMTQVDDTRANLGFEVFMGLKFTLVTCVLFYLWARIPSQCSSSKHTVESLLYLGRQHLGKVGPQDVLDHLSFLHCLAGQTCGVEIPLVGVVTQRFVGPLIRVATVCASVIIGLTLKLAVRRPA
;
A
#
# COMPACT_ATOMS: atom_id res chain seq x y z
N MET A 1 -21.80 -4.16 35.62
CA MET A 1 -21.17 -4.58 34.34
C MET A 1 -22.00 -5.66 33.64
N CYS A 2 -23.33 -5.46 33.50
CA CYS A 2 -24.25 -6.48 32.94
C CYS A 2 -24.94 -6.03 31.63
N LEU A 3 -24.52 -4.91 31.04
CA LEU A 3 -25.09 -4.37 29.79
C LEU A 3 -24.22 -4.63 28.55
N ALA A 4 -23.00 -5.17 28.71
CA ALA A 4 -22.14 -5.56 27.60
C ALA A 4 -22.32 -7.04 27.17
N ALA A 5 -23.00 -7.85 27.99
CA ALA A 5 -23.28 -9.26 27.68
C ALA A 5 -24.53 -9.43 26.77
N SER A 6 -25.55 -8.58 26.93
CA SER A 6 -26.81 -8.72 26.18
C SER A 6 -26.72 -8.32 24.70
N HIS A 7 -25.70 -7.54 24.31
CA HIS A 7 -25.59 -7.10 22.92
C HIS A 7 -24.89 -8.14 22.01
N VAL A 8 -24.26 -9.17 22.59
CA VAL A 8 -23.55 -10.23 21.86
C VAL A 8 -24.38 -11.50 21.72
N GLU A 9 -25.33 -11.76 22.63
CA GLU A 9 -26.24 -12.92 22.56
C GLU A 9 -27.18 -12.89 21.34
N SER A 10 -27.39 -11.73 20.71
CA SER A 10 -28.33 -11.60 19.59
C SER A 10 -27.80 -12.04 18.22
N ARG A 11 -26.51 -12.37 18.06
CA ARG A 11 -25.96 -12.69 16.73
C ARG A 11 -25.21 -13.99 16.54
N CYS A 12 -24.85 -14.74 17.58
CA CYS A 12 -24.29 -16.09 17.42
C CYS A 12 -24.39 -16.87 18.74
N LEU A 13 -25.05 -18.04 18.66
CA LEU A 13 -24.95 -19.19 19.58
C LEU A 13 -25.88 -19.19 20.80
N VAL A 14 -27.00 -19.87 20.60
CA VAL A 14 -27.67 -20.70 21.62
C VAL A 14 -26.63 -21.65 22.21
N TRP A 15 -26.20 -21.44 23.45
CA TRP A 15 -25.38 -22.40 24.19
C TRP A 15 -26.28 -23.41 24.89
N HIS A 16 -26.04 -24.70 24.63
CA HIS A 16 -26.61 -25.80 25.40
C HIS A 16 -25.95 -25.82 26.79
N ALA A 17 -26.79 -25.82 27.84
CA ALA A 17 -26.44 -25.75 29.26
C ALA A 17 -25.70 -26.99 29.83
N GLN A 18 -24.92 -27.72 29.02
CA GLN A 18 -24.26 -28.96 29.44
C GLN A 18 -22.84 -28.78 30.01
N PHE A 19 -22.26 -27.58 29.99
CA PHE A 19 -20.88 -27.37 30.45
C PHE A 19 -20.73 -26.74 31.85
N SER A 20 -21.82 -26.55 32.60
CA SER A 20 -21.77 -25.99 33.96
C SER A 20 -21.54 -27.03 35.07
N ARG A 21 -21.12 -28.27 34.76
CA ARG A 21 -20.76 -29.27 35.78
C ARG A 21 -19.57 -30.13 35.34
N ALA A 22 -18.37 -29.73 35.76
CA ALA A 22 -17.31 -30.65 36.18
C ALA A 22 -16.25 -29.85 36.97
N ALA A 23 -16.47 -29.75 38.28
CA ALA A 23 -15.41 -29.46 39.23
C ALA A 23 -14.73 -30.80 39.59
N GLY A 24 -13.40 -30.87 39.54
CA GLY A 24 -12.65 -32.01 40.05
C GLY A 24 -11.29 -32.24 39.37
N CYS A 25 -10.24 -31.82 40.06
CA CYS A 25 -8.88 -32.38 40.15
C CYS A 25 -8.24 -33.07 38.92
N ALA A 26 -7.07 -32.57 38.51
CA ALA A 26 -5.78 -33.24 38.76
C ALA A 26 -4.62 -32.42 38.15
N GLN A 27 -3.61 -32.13 38.97
CA GLN A 27 -2.27 -31.76 38.53
C GLN A 27 -1.62 -32.96 37.83
N SER A 28 -1.02 -32.75 36.68
CA SER A 28 0.12 -33.54 36.22
C SER A 28 1.10 -32.62 35.53
N ASP A 29 2.26 -32.47 36.19
CA ASP A 29 3.48 -31.93 35.62
C ASP A 29 3.88 -32.75 34.39
N ASP A 30 4.19 -32.07 33.29
CA ASP A 30 5.14 -32.52 32.27
C ASP A 30 5.51 -31.31 31.39
N GLU A 31 6.44 -30.51 31.91
CA GLU A 31 7.20 -29.53 31.14
C GLU A 31 8.35 -30.26 30.40
N ALA A 32 8.28 -30.37 29.07
CA ALA A 32 9.47 -30.49 28.24
C ALA A 32 9.20 -30.08 26.77
N GLU A 33 10.18 -29.39 26.20
CA GLU A 33 10.35 -29.03 24.78
C GLU A 33 9.56 -27.83 24.21
N CYS A 34 9.92 -26.64 24.69
CA CYS A 34 9.98 -25.43 23.85
C CYS A 34 11.18 -24.58 24.29
N SER A 35 12.39 -25.08 24.07
CA SER A 35 13.64 -24.34 24.30
C SER A 35 14.03 -23.53 23.07
N ALA A 36 13.57 -22.28 23.01
CA ALA A 36 14.15 -21.25 22.15
C ALA A 36 15.02 -20.31 22.99
N SER A 37 16.33 -20.58 22.94
CA SER A 37 17.46 -19.64 23.05
C SER A 37 17.18 -18.25 23.66
N LYS A 38 17.53 -18.12 24.94
CA LYS A 38 17.94 -16.84 25.53
C LYS A 38 19.35 -16.51 25.05
N SER A 39 19.53 -15.37 24.39
CA SER A 39 20.77 -14.60 24.55
C SER A 39 20.39 -13.18 24.93
N ALA A 40 20.72 -12.83 26.16
CA ALA A 40 20.82 -11.45 26.60
C ALA A 40 22.13 -10.90 26.04
N ARG A 41 22.07 -9.73 25.39
CA ARG A 41 23.24 -8.88 25.22
C ARG A 41 22.82 -7.44 25.38
N SER A 42 23.00 -6.94 26.61
CA SER A 42 23.22 -5.52 26.86
C SER A 42 24.52 -5.12 26.19
N ASP A 43 24.55 -4.00 25.48
CA ASP A 43 25.71 -3.12 25.45
C ASP A 43 25.25 -1.72 25.01
N ASN A 44 25.26 -0.81 25.98
CA ASN A 44 25.24 0.62 25.75
C ASN A 44 26.66 1.03 25.33
N SER A 45 26.82 1.46 24.08
CA SER A 45 27.95 2.34 23.71
C SER A 45 27.54 3.23 22.54
N LEU A 46 27.38 4.52 22.85
CA LEU A 46 27.58 5.57 21.86
C LEU A 46 29.05 5.51 21.42
N SER A 47 29.29 5.12 20.17
CA SER A 47 30.52 5.47 19.45
C SER A 47 30.21 5.66 17.98
N ASP A 48 30.21 6.93 17.57
CA ASP A 48 30.39 7.36 16.20
C ASP A 48 31.75 6.87 15.65
N CYS A 49 31.80 6.73 14.31
CA CYS A 49 32.97 6.54 13.45
C CYS A 49 33.47 5.09 13.21
N SER A 50 32.86 4.41 12.23
CA SER A 50 33.55 4.02 10.99
C SER A 50 32.56 3.33 10.05
N GLU A 51 32.26 3.95 8.90
CA GLU A 51 31.48 3.35 7.83
C GLU A 51 32.29 2.20 7.20
N GLY A 52 32.20 1.01 7.79
CA GLY A 52 32.37 -0.23 7.04
C GLY A 52 31.32 -0.30 5.91
N PRO A 53 31.46 -1.19 4.92
CA PRO A 53 30.45 -1.34 3.88
C PRO A 53 29.14 -1.79 4.54
N GLU A 54 28.26 -0.83 4.82
CA GLU A 54 26.96 -1.07 5.45
C GLU A 54 26.23 -2.17 4.68
N GLU A 55 25.87 -3.25 5.37
CA GLU A 55 25.06 -4.30 4.79
C GLU A 55 23.78 -3.68 4.21
N PRO A 56 23.35 -4.10 3.00
CA PRO A 56 22.15 -3.56 2.38
C PRO A 56 20.92 -3.83 3.26
N ARG A 57 20.32 -2.77 3.83
CA ARG A 57 19.09 -2.85 4.66
C ARG A 57 17.82 -2.73 3.82
N GLY A 58 16.70 -3.27 4.29
CA GLY A 58 15.38 -3.12 3.71
C GLY A 58 15.30 -3.54 2.24
N VAL A 59 14.71 -2.69 1.39
CA VAL A 59 14.48 -2.96 -0.05
C VAL A 59 15.77 -3.34 -0.80
N PHE A 60 16.93 -2.90 -0.32
CA PHE A 60 18.23 -3.21 -0.92
C PHE A 60 18.57 -4.70 -0.89
N ARG A 61 18.05 -5.48 0.06
CA ARG A 61 18.26 -6.94 0.11
C ARG A 61 17.67 -7.68 -1.09
N LEU A 62 16.66 -7.10 -1.76
CA LEU A 62 16.06 -7.69 -2.96
C LEU A 62 16.97 -7.53 -4.20
N MET A 63 17.86 -6.54 -4.21
CA MET A 63 18.74 -6.20 -5.32
C MET A 63 20.14 -5.77 -4.83
N PRO A 64 20.91 -6.69 -4.21
CA PRO A 64 22.15 -6.35 -3.52
C PRO A 64 23.24 -5.77 -4.44
N ASN A 65 23.20 -6.07 -5.74
CA ASN A 65 24.22 -5.63 -6.71
C ASN A 65 23.88 -4.31 -7.42
N CYS A 66 22.72 -3.71 -7.13
CA CYS A 66 22.24 -2.53 -7.86
C CYS A 66 22.65 -1.23 -7.15
N ARG A 67 23.81 -0.67 -7.49
CA ARG A 67 24.29 0.63 -6.94
C ARG A 67 23.31 1.79 -7.16
N TRP A 68 22.52 1.74 -8.24
CA TRP A 68 21.49 2.73 -8.56
C TRP A 68 20.40 2.87 -7.51
N VAL A 69 20.15 1.84 -6.68
CA VAL A 69 19.14 1.91 -5.62
C VAL A 69 19.51 2.96 -4.56
N ARG A 70 20.81 3.24 -4.36
CA ARG A 70 21.27 4.31 -3.45
C ARG A 70 20.93 5.71 -3.97
N LEU A 71 20.70 5.86 -5.26
CA LEU A 71 20.29 7.13 -5.87
C LEU A 71 18.76 7.27 -5.95
N MET A 72 18.01 6.22 -5.59
CA MET A 72 16.56 6.23 -5.68
C MET A 72 15.92 7.13 -4.61
N PRO A 73 14.82 7.82 -4.95
CA PRO A 73 14.12 8.72 -4.04
C PRO A 73 13.69 8.02 -2.74
N GLY A 74 14.12 8.56 -1.59
CA GLY A 74 13.77 8.05 -0.25
C GLY A 74 14.45 6.74 0.15
N LEU A 75 15.12 6.04 -0.75
CA LEU A 75 15.84 4.78 -0.43
C LEU A 75 17.30 5.02 -0.08
N GLY A 76 17.95 6.01 -0.69
CA GLY A 76 19.37 6.32 -0.50
C GLY A 76 19.78 6.99 0.82
N GLY A 77 18.98 6.86 1.89
CA GLY A 77 19.22 7.54 3.16
C GLY A 77 18.93 9.04 3.13
N LEU A 78 19.47 9.76 4.12
CA LEU A 78 19.16 11.18 4.34
C LEU A 78 19.67 12.06 3.20
N SER A 79 20.90 11.86 2.74
CA SER A 79 21.53 12.67 1.68
C SER A 79 20.77 12.59 0.35
N SER A 80 20.37 11.38 -0.07
CA SER A 80 19.54 11.20 -1.26
C SER A 80 18.17 11.88 -1.06
N THR A 81 17.52 11.67 0.09
CA THR A 81 16.21 12.26 0.39
C THR A 81 16.26 13.80 0.34
N LEU A 82 17.31 14.43 0.88
CA LEU A 82 17.51 15.87 0.82
C LEU A 82 17.72 16.35 -0.61
N LEU A 83 18.54 15.65 -1.41
CA LEU A 83 18.75 15.98 -2.81
C LEU A 83 17.43 15.97 -3.60
N TRP A 84 16.65 14.89 -3.47
CA TRP A 84 15.35 14.78 -4.15
C TRP A 84 14.35 15.84 -3.64
N THR A 85 14.35 16.14 -2.33
CA THR A 85 13.50 17.20 -1.76
C THR A 85 13.85 18.56 -2.34
N LEU A 86 15.14 18.90 -2.42
CA LEU A 86 15.61 20.14 -3.06
C LEU A 86 15.18 20.20 -4.52
N CYS A 87 15.34 19.11 -5.28
CA CYS A 87 14.89 19.04 -6.67
C CYS A 87 13.38 19.30 -6.81
N LEU A 88 12.54 18.68 -5.97
CA LEU A 88 11.09 18.87 -6.00
C LEU A 88 10.70 20.30 -5.59
N VAL A 89 11.29 20.85 -4.53
CA VAL A 89 10.99 22.21 -4.06
C VAL A 89 11.42 23.24 -5.10
N MET A 90 12.64 23.15 -5.63
CA MET A 90 13.11 24.05 -6.70
C MET A 90 12.24 23.94 -7.95
N GLY A 91 11.87 22.72 -8.34
CA GLY A 91 10.93 22.49 -9.45
C GLY A 91 9.59 23.16 -9.21
N SER A 92 8.97 22.90 -8.06
CA SER A 92 7.69 23.48 -7.66
C SER A 92 7.73 25.01 -7.66
N CYS A 93 8.73 25.61 -7.01
CA CYS A 93 8.91 27.07 -6.99
C CYS A 93 9.10 27.66 -8.39
N ARG A 94 9.82 26.97 -9.28
CA ARG A 94 10.04 27.42 -10.65
C ARG A 94 8.76 27.39 -11.49
N PHE A 95 7.94 26.33 -11.34
CA PHE A 95 6.63 26.26 -12.01
C PHE A 95 5.64 27.28 -11.44
N ALA A 96 5.63 27.48 -10.12
CA ALA A 96 4.83 28.53 -9.50
C ALA A 96 5.25 29.93 -9.98
N TYR A 97 6.56 30.22 -10.02
CA TYR A 97 7.09 31.48 -10.53
C TYR A 97 6.67 31.73 -11.98
N LYS A 98 6.76 30.71 -12.85
CA LYS A 98 6.31 30.82 -14.25
C LYS A 98 4.80 31.07 -14.34
N ALA A 99 4.00 30.40 -13.50
CA ALA A 99 2.56 30.59 -13.47
C ALA A 99 2.15 32.04 -13.16
N PHE A 100 2.85 32.70 -12.23
CA PHE A 100 2.47 34.05 -11.76
C PHE A 100 3.21 35.21 -12.43
N ARG A 101 4.36 34.97 -13.07
CA ARG A 101 5.26 36.07 -13.49
C ARG A 101 5.62 36.09 -14.98
N MET A 102 5.35 35.04 -15.75
CA MET A 102 5.47 35.15 -17.20
C MET A 102 4.17 35.74 -17.75
N GLU A 103 4.26 36.90 -18.42
CA GLU A 103 3.24 37.27 -19.40
C GLU A 103 3.16 36.11 -20.39
N SER A 104 1.95 35.56 -20.57
CA SER A 104 1.71 34.51 -21.55
C SER A 104 2.33 34.95 -22.88
N PRO A 105 3.26 34.17 -23.48
CA PRO A 105 3.87 34.50 -24.75
C PRO A 105 2.78 34.90 -25.77
N ALA A 106 3.04 35.88 -26.65
CA ALA A 106 2.01 36.41 -27.56
C ALA A 106 1.26 35.31 -28.36
N TRP A 107 1.94 34.22 -28.72
CA TRP A 107 1.36 33.06 -29.41
C TRP A 107 0.42 32.19 -28.55
N LEU A 108 0.50 32.30 -27.22
CA LEU A 108 -0.41 31.72 -26.24
C LEU A 108 -1.61 32.64 -25.97
N LYS A 109 -1.41 33.96 -26.01
CA LYS A 109 -2.49 34.97 -25.91
C LYS A 109 -3.47 34.90 -27.09
N ASP A 110 -2.97 34.66 -28.31
CA ASP A 110 -3.82 34.51 -29.51
C ASP A 110 -4.75 33.29 -29.49
N ARG A 111 -4.60 32.37 -28.52
CA ARG A 111 -5.41 31.16 -28.36
C ARG A 111 -6.26 31.12 -27.08
N ASN A 112 -6.42 32.22 -26.33
CA ASN A 112 -7.18 32.28 -25.07
C ASN A 112 -6.72 31.24 -24.01
N LEU A 113 -5.41 31.13 -23.76
CA LEU A 113 -4.82 30.15 -22.85
C LEU A 113 -4.50 30.68 -21.43
N ASP A 114 -5.48 31.29 -20.75
CA ASP A 114 -5.44 31.50 -19.27
C ASP A 114 -5.22 30.16 -18.52
N PHE A 115 -5.52 29.05 -19.18
CA PHE A 115 -5.27 27.67 -18.79
C PHE A 115 -3.81 27.34 -18.42
N THR A 116 -2.81 28.06 -18.95
CA THR A 116 -1.41 27.76 -18.66
C THR A 116 -0.97 28.09 -17.24
N THR A 117 -1.52 29.15 -16.64
CA THR A 117 -1.25 29.51 -15.25
C THR A 117 -1.84 28.47 -14.29
N GLU A 118 -3.10 28.06 -14.50
CA GLU A 118 -3.75 27.05 -13.67
C GLU A 118 -3.05 25.69 -13.79
N ALA A 119 -2.76 25.21 -15.00
CA ALA A 119 -2.07 23.94 -15.21
C ALA A 119 -0.65 23.93 -14.58
N MET A 120 0.10 25.03 -14.68
CA MET A 120 1.41 25.15 -14.02
C MET A 120 1.30 25.18 -12.49
N SER A 121 0.27 25.83 -11.94
CA SER A 121 0.02 25.84 -10.50
C SER A 121 -0.34 24.45 -9.96
N ILE A 122 -1.22 23.73 -10.65
CA ILE A 122 -1.61 22.35 -10.32
C ILE A 122 -0.38 21.43 -10.40
N PHE A 123 0.44 21.58 -11.43
CA PHE A 123 1.68 20.81 -11.55
C PHE A 123 2.67 21.13 -10.44
N ALA A 124 2.85 22.42 -10.07
CA ALA A 124 3.70 22.83 -8.97
C ALA A 124 3.27 22.20 -7.64
N ILE A 125 1.96 22.16 -7.36
CA ILE A 125 1.40 21.51 -6.18
C ILE A 125 1.66 20.00 -6.23
N LYS A 126 1.45 19.35 -7.39
CA LYS A 126 1.72 17.91 -7.58
C LYS A 126 3.17 17.56 -7.23
N VAL A 127 4.12 18.36 -7.74
CA VAL A 127 5.55 18.16 -7.47
C VAL A 127 5.82 18.31 -5.97
N LEU A 128 5.19 19.28 -5.30
CA LEU A 128 5.34 19.49 -3.86
C LEU A 128 4.78 18.34 -3.02
N LEU A 129 3.67 17.72 -3.45
CA LEU A 129 3.11 16.51 -2.83
C LEU A 129 4.06 15.30 -2.89
N GLY A 130 5.08 15.34 -3.76
CA GLY A 130 6.15 14.34 -3.76
C GLY A 130 7.04 14.39 -2.51
N VAL A 131 7.10 15.53 -1.80
CA VAL A 131 7.95 15.68 -0.60
C VAL A 131 7.49 14.80 0.56
N PRO A 132 6.22 14.85 1.02
CA PRO A 132 5.73 13.90 2.04
C PRO A 132 5.97 12.43 1.67
N GLN A 133 5.84 12.09 0.38
CA GLN A 133 6.07 10.74 -0.12
C GLN A 133 7.55 10.31 -0.01
N LEU A 134 8.49 11.21 -0.27
CA LEU A 134 9.92 10.96 -0.06
C LEU A 134 10.23 10.63 1.40
N PHE A 135 9.69 11.42 2.33
CA PHE A 135 9.90 11.19 3.77
C PHE A 135 9.27 9.88 4.24
N ALA A 136 8.07 9.55 3.76
CA ALA A 136 7.45 8.25 4.05
C ALA A 136 8.29 7.08 3.53
N LEU A 137 8.86 7.20 2.31
CA LEU A 137 9.78 6.21 1.75
C LEU A 137 11.07 6.07 2.57
N MET A 138 11.62 7.19 3.06
CA MET A 138 12.78 7.20 3.96
C MET A 138 12.48 6.51 5.29
N ASN A 139 11.30 6.75 5.87
CA ASN A 139 10.89 6.09 7.11
C ASN A 139 10.74 4.57 6.91
N ILE A 140 10.19 4.16 5.76
CA ILE A 140 10.09 2.74 5.41
C ILE A 140 11.48 2.11 5.21
N SER A 141 12.39 2.79 4.50
CA SER A 141 13.71 2.24 4.19
C SER A 141 14.59 2.08 5.43
N LYS A 142 14.40 2.93 6.44
CA LYS A 142 15.07 2.86 7.74
C LYS A 142 14.37 1.94 8.75
N SER A 143 13.22 1.38 8.42
CA SER A 143 12.44 0.57 9.35
C SER A 143 13.12 -0.78 9.64
N GLU A 144 13.54 -0.98 10.89
CA GLU A 144 14.06 -2.27 11.37
C GLU A 144 13.01 -3.38 11.23
N LEU A 145 11.73 -3.07 11.48
CA LEU A 145 10.62 -4.01 11.31
C LEU A 145 10.53 -4.56 9.88
N LEU A 146 10.77 -3.72 8.87
CA LEU A 146 10.79 -4.17 7.47
C LEU A 146 12.02 -5.02 7.20
N ASP A 147 13.18 -4.62 7.69
CA ASP A 147 14.44 -5.33 7.44
C ASP A 147 14.40 -6.74 8.03
N GLU A 148 14.08 -6.86 9.31
CA GLU A 148 13.92 -8.15 9.99
C GLU A 148 12.86 -9.02 9.31
N ALA A 149 11.74 -8.41 8.93
CA ALA A 149 10.69 -9.13 8.22
C ALA A 149 11.19 -9.67 6.88
N LEU A 150 11.91 -8.86 6.12
CA LEU A 150 12.42 -9.25 4.82
C LEU A 150 13.50 -10.32 4.93
N ILE A 151 14.38 -10.24 5.93
CA ILE A 151 15.38 -11.28 6.21
C ILE A 151 14.69 -12.61 6.49
N ALA A 152 13.72 -12.62 7.40
CA ALA A 152 12.97 -13.82 7.74
C ALA A 152 12.30 -14.43 6.49
N GLU A 153 11.69 -13.60 5.65
CA GLU A 153 11.05 -14.06 4.40
C GLU A 153 12.05 -14.57 3.35
N LEU A 154 13.22 -13.94 3.25
CA LEU A 154 14.25 -14.29 2.27
C LEU A 154 15.00 -15.57 2.62
N ASN A 155 15.14 -15.86 3.92
CA ASN A 155 15.78 -17.07 4.43
C ASN A 155 14.86 -18.30 4.32
N LEU A 156 13.55 -18.09 4.21
CA LEU A 156 12.59 -19.17 3.98
C LEU A 156 12.57 -19.59 2.50
N GLY A 157 12.09 -20.80 2.21
CA GLY A 157 11.98 -21.32 0.83
C GLY A 157 11.15 -20.42 -0.11
N SER A 158 10.27 -19.58 0.45
CA SER A 158 9.51 -18.55 -0.28
C SER A 158 10.35 -17.37 -0.79
N GLY A 159 11.57 -17.19 -0.30
CA GLY A 159 12.43 -16.04 -0.61
C GLY A 159 12.84 -15.94 -2.08
N ALA A 160 13.02 -17.08 -2.75
CA ALA A 160 13.29 -17.10 -4.20
C ALA A 160 12.07 -16.60 -5.00
N GLY A 161 10.87 -17.05 -4.62
CA GLY A 161 9.61 -16.62 -5.22
C GLY A 161 9.34 -15.13 -5.00
N LEU A 162 9.60 -14.61 -3.80
CA LEU A 162 9.50 -13.18 -3.52
C LEU A 162 10.44 -12.34 -4.39
N ARG A 163 11.72 -12.76 -4.52
CA ARG A 163 12.70 -12.08 -5.38
C ARG A 163 12.27 -12.09 -6.85
N GLN A 164 11.78 -13.21 -7.36
CA GLN A 164 11.29 -13.32 -8.73
C GLN A 164 10.05 -12.44 -8.95
N PHE A 165 9.09 -12.48 -8.04
CA PHE A 165 7.89 -11.63 -8.08
C PHE A 165 8.27 -10.14 -8.14
N MET A 166 9.14 -9.68 -7.24
CA MET A 166 9.56 -8.27 -7.21
C MET A 166 10.33 -7.86 -8.46
N ARG A 167 11.13 -8.76 -9.06
CA ARG A 167 11.80 -8.49 -10.34
C ARG A 167 10.82 -8.33 -11.50
N ILE A 168 9.78 -9.17 -11.56
CA ILE A 168 8.73 -9.07 -12.59
C ILE A 168 7.96 -7.75 -12.41
N VAL A 169 7.53 -7.45 -11.19
CA VAL A 169 6.83 -6.20 -10.85
C VAL A 169 7.69 -4.99 -11.23
N ALA A 170 8.96 -4.97 -10.88
CA ALA A 170 9.87 -3.88 -11.22
C ALA A 170 9.98 -3.66 -12.74
N ARG A 171 10.07 -4.73 -13.54
CA ARG A 171 10.11 -4.62 -15.01
C ARG A 171 8.82 -4.07 -15.59
N VAL A 172 7.67 -4.58 -15.13
CA VAL A 172 6.35 -4.13 -15.59
C VAL A 172 6.12 -2.66 -15.22
N LEU A 173 6.45 -2.26 -13.99
CA LEU A 173 6.34 -0.88 -13.55
C LEU A 173 7.29 0.04 -14.32
N ALA A 174 8.53 -0.37 -14.56
CA ALA A 174 9.49 0.42 -15.33
C ALA A 174 8.99 0.67 -16.77
N LEU A 175 8.48 -0.37 -17.43
CA LEU A 175 7.88 -0.23 -18.76
C LEU A 175 6.66 0.71 -18.74
N ALA A 176 5.77 0.54 -17.76
CA ALA A 176 4.57 1.38 -17.64
C ALA A 176 4.92 2.86 -17.40
N GLN A 177 5.92 3.17 -16.59
CA GLN A 177 6.36 4.55 -16.37
C GLN A 177 7.12 5.12 -17.56
N LEU A 178 7.89 4.31 -18.29
CA LEU A 178 8.56 4.74 -19.52
C LEU A 178 7.55 5.10 -20.62
N VAL A 179 6.51 4.28 -20.80
CA VAL A 179 5.40 4.58 -21.72
C VAL A 179 4.66 5.85 -21.29
N ALA A 180 4.39 6.00 -19.99
CA ALA A 180 3.74 7.21 -19.49
C ALA A 180 4.59 8.47 -19.68
N PHE A 181 5.90 8.37 -19.43
CA PHE A 181 6.86 9.44 -19.68
C PHE A 181 6.87 9.85 -21.16
N TRP A 182 6.98 8.87 -22.07
CA TRP A 182 6.94 9.08 -23.51
C TRP A 182 5.66 9.81 -23.93
N ILE A 183 4.49 9.32 -23.48
CA ILE A 183 3.20 9.91 -23.83
C ILE A 183 3.07 11.35 -23.29
N GLN A 184 3.48 11.61 -22.04
CA GLN A 184 3.41 12.94 -21.43
C GLN A 184 4.35 13.96 -22.08
N THR A 185 5.50 13.52 -22.60
CA THR A 185 6.49 14.41 -23.21
C THR A 185 6.22 14.66 -24.69
N THR A 186 5.65 13.70 -25.40
CA THR A 186 5.31 13.84 -26.83
C THR A 186 4.00 14.58 -27.08
N GLN A 187 3.01 14.42 -26.18
CA GLN A 187 1.69 15.05 -26.32
C GLN A 187 1.63 16.46 -25.74
N VAL A 188 2.63 16.87 -24.95
CA VAL A 188 2.68 18.20 -24.33
C VAL A 188 3.98 18.95 -24.71
N PRO A 189 4.22 19.22 -26.01
CA PRO A 189 5.50 19.78 -26.50
C PRO A 189 5.78 21.23 -26.04
N GLY A 190 4.78 21.94 -25.49
CA GLY A 190 4.85 23.38 -25.21
C GLY A 190 5.56 23.80 -23.91
N PHE A 191 5.85 22.89 -22.98
CA PHE A 191 6.38 23.28 -21.64
C PHE A 191 7.92 23.22 -21.54
N GLY A 192 8.61 22.84 -22.62
CA GLY A 192 10.07 22.86 -22.72
C GLY A 192 10.80 21.81 -21.85
N VAL A 193 12.13 21.90 -21.83
CA VAL A 193 13.03 20.92 -21.19
C VAL A 193 12.76 20.78 -19.69
N GLU A 194 12.38 21.84 -19.01
CA GLU A 194 12.14 21.85 -17.56
C GLU A 194 10.96 20.95 -17.16
N TYR A 195 9.89 20.95 -17.96
CA TYR A 195 8.74 20.06 -17.74
C TYR A 195 9.13 18.62 -17.98
N THR A 196 9.84 18.32 -19.06
CA THR A 196 10.36 16.97 -19.32
C THR A 196 11.19 16.44 -18.17
N VAL A 197 12.09 17.28 -17.60
CA VAL A 197 12.90 16.90 -16.43
C VAL A 197 12.04 16.65 -15.20
N MET A 198 11.09 17.51 -14.86
CA MET A 198 10.25 17.30 -13.68
C MET A 198 9.27 16.14 -13.84
N VAL A 199 8.76 15.91 -15.04
CA VAL A 199 7.99 14.70 -15.34
C VAL A 199 8.83 13.46 -15.11
N LEU A 200 10.08 13.41 -15.61
CA LEU A 200 11.00 12.30 -15.34
C LEU A 200 11.19 12.07 -13.83
N VAL A 201 11.47 13.14 -13.08
CA VAL A 201 11.63 13.11 -11.61
C VAL A 201 10.41 12.49 -10.95
N MET A 202 9.21 12.93 -11.32
CA MET A 202 7.96 12.38 -10.78
C MET A 202 7.76 10.91 -11.18
N GLN A 203 8.05 10.52 -12.42
CA GLN A 203 7.92 9.12 -12.87
C GLN A 203 8.85 8.19 -12.10
N VAL A 204 10.07 8.64 -11.77
CA VAL A 204 11.00 7.89 -10.91
C VAL A 204 10.46 7.78 -9.48
N LEU A 205 9.93 8.86 -8.91
CA LEU A 205 9.31 8.82 -7.58
C LEU A 205 8.10 7.87 -7.53
N PHE A 206 7.24 7.90 -8.54
CA PHE A 206 6.08 7.01 -8.67
C PHE A 206 6.50 5.55 -8.85
N PHE A 207 7.54 5.29 -9.64
CA PHE A 207 8.11 3.96 -9.80
C PHE A 207 8.53 3.38 -8.44
N VAL A 208 9.36 4.11 -7.68
CA VAL A 208 9.86 3.66 -6.38
C VAL A 208 8.73 3.50 -5.37
N SER A 209 7.83 4.48 -5.30
CA SER A 209 6.66 4.44 -4.41
C SER A 209 5.79 3.23 -4.66
N THR A 210 5.50 2.93 -5.93
CA THR A 210 4.66 1.78 -6.30
C THR A 210 5.37 0.46 -6.06
N LEU A 211 6.69 0.40 -6.28
CA LEU A 211 7.47 -0.79 -5.99
C LEU A 211 7.47 -1.12 -4.49
N VAL A 212 7.68 -0.11 -3.64
CA VAL A 212 7.63 -0.25 -2.18
C VAL A 212 6.23 -0.62 -1.72
N TYR A 213 5.20 0.03 -2.27
CA TYR A 213 3.80 -0.33 -2.02
C TYR A 213 3.53 -1.82 -2.25
N VAL A 214 3.91 -2.33 -3.42
CA VAL A 214 3.67 -3.74 -3.79
C VAL A 214 4.48 -4.68 -2.89
N LEU A 215 5.70 -4.30 -2.51
CA LEU A 215 6.49 -5.05 -1.54
C LEU A 215 5.79 -5.15 -0.18
N LEU A 216 5.38 -4.01 0.40
CA LEU A 216 4.70 -3.98 1.70
C LEU A 216 3.42 -4.80 1.69
N TRP A 217 2.64 -4.69 0.61
CA TRP A 217 1.44 -5.51 0.42
C TRP A 217 1.78 -7.00 0.37
N LYS A 218 2.78 -7.38 -0.44
CA LYS A 218 3.15 -8.79 -0.61
C LYS A 218 3.67 -9.40 0.70
N MET A 219 4.46 -8.65 1.45
CA MET A 219 4.96 -9.04 2.77
C MET A 219 3.83 -9.26 3.78
N ALA A 220 2.85 -8.35 3.83
CA ALA A 220 1.68 -8.51 4.67
C ALA A 220 0.89 -9.78 4.33
N ILE A 221 0.65 -10.02 3.04
CA ILE A 221 -0.08 -11.20 2.57
C ILE A 221 0.68 -12.50 2.88
N LEU A 222 1.99 -12.57 2.63
CA LEU A 222 2.79 -13.78 2.91
C LEU A 222 2.72 -14.18 4.39
N ARG A 223 2.78 -13.20 5.30
CA ARG A 223 2.67 -13.44 6.73
C ARG A 223 1.29 -13.93 7.15
N ILE A 224 0.24 -13.33 6.58
CA ILE A 224 -1.15 -13.77 6.81
C ILE A 224 -1.39 -15.18 6.27
N ASP A 225 -0.88 -15.48 5.07
CA ASP A 225 -1.02 -16.79 4.43
C ASP A 225 -0.29 -17.88 5.23
N ARG A 226 0.88 -17.60 5.82
CA ARG A 226 1.54 -18.56 6.73
C ARG A 226 0.76 -18.85 7.99
N LEU A 227 0.24 -17.81 8.64
CA LEU A 227 -0.57 -17.99 9.84
C LEU A 227 -1.83 -18.80 9.51
N ARG A 228 -2.42 -18.54 8.34
CA ARG A 228 -3.55 -19.30 7.79
C ARG A 228 -3.19 -20.76 7.55
N ASP A 229 -2.08 -21.04 6.88
CA ASP A 229 -1.63 -22.41 6.61
C ASP A 229 -1.35 -23.16 7.90
N ARG A 230 -0.76 -22.50 8.90
CA ARG A 230 -0.59 -23.07 10.24
C ARG A 230 -1.91 -23.45 10.88
N ILE A 231 -2.91 -22.57 10.86
CA ILE A 231 -4.25 -22.86 11.41
C ILE A 231 -4.97 -23.99 10.65
N ARG A 232 -4.71 -24.14 9.34
CA ARG A 232 -5.28 -25.22 8.51
C ARG A 232 -4.64 -26.58 8.77
N LEU A 233 -3.30 -26.62 8.75
CA LEU A 233 -2.52 -27.85 8.89
C LEU A 233 -2.55 -28.40 10.31
N SER A 234 -2.82 -27.52 11.28
CA SER A 234 -3.00 -27.93 12.66
C SER A 234 -4.34 -28.63 12.80
N SER A 235 -4.30 -29.96 12.80
CA SER A 235 -5.43 -30.82 13.16
C SER A 235 -6.01 -30.41 14.52
N ALA A 236 -7.24 -30.82 14.81
CA ALA A 236 -8.10 -30.40 15.94
C ALA A 236 -7.45 -30.42 17.36
N THR A 237 -6.24 -30.94 17.52
CA THR A 237 -5.47 -31.01 18.76
C THR A 237 -4.34 -29.97 18.82
N MET A 238 -4.65 -28.68 18.67
CA MET A 238 -3.72 -27.58 19.03
C MET A 238 -3.70 -27.34 20.54
N SER A 239 -3.31 -28.34 21.33
CA SER A 239 -3.11 -28.12 22.75
C SER A 239 -1.96 -27.14 23.00
N GLY A 240 -2.21 -26.06 23.71
CA GLY A 240 -1.24 -25.04 24.13
C GLY A 240 -0.81 -24.01 23.08
N CYS A 241 -1.28 -24.09 21.83
CA CYS A 241 -0.74 -23.28 20.73
C CYS A 241 -1.53 -22.01 20.39
N TRP A 242 -2.78 -21.87 20.85
CA TRP A 242 -3.65 -20.74 20.47
C TRP A 242 -3.16 -19.38 20.96
N ALA A 243 -2.52 -19.34 22.13
CA ALA A 243 -1.85 -18.13 22.62
C ALA A 243 -0.71 -17.68 21.69
N GLN A 244 0.04 -18.63 21.10
CA GLN A 244 1.10 -18.32 20.14
C GLN A 244 0.53 -17.82 18.82
N VAL A 245 -0.54 -18.46 18.30
CA VAL A 245 -1.24 -18.02 17.08
C VAL A 245 -1.78 -16.60 17.24
N THR A 246 -2.30 -16.26 18.43
CA THR A 246 -2.74 -14.90 18.77
C THR A 246 -1.58 -13.90 18.77
N ARG A 247 -0.45 -14.26 19.38
CA ARG A 247 0.77 -13.42 19.38
C ARG A 247 1.29 -13.17 17.96
N GLU A 248 1.28 -14.19 17.11
CA GLU A 248 1.66 -14.06 15.69
C GLU A 248 0.71 -13.13 14.93
N TYR A 249 -0.60 -13.25 15.14
CA TYR A 249 -1.57 -12.32 14.56
C TYR A 249 -1.30 -10.87 14.98
N LEU A 250 -1.08 -10.63 16.27
CA LEU A 250 -0.75 -9.30 16.79
C LEU A 250 0.55 -8.75 16.22
N ALA A 251 1.56 -9.61 16.02
CA ALA A 251 2.81 -9.22 15.35
C ALA A 251 2.57 -8.80 13.89
N ILE A 252 1.67 -9.48 13.17
CA ILE A 252 1.25 -9.09 11.81
C ILE A 252 0.54 -7.74 11.85
N VAL A 253 -0.39 -7.52 12.79
CA VAL A 253 -1.09 -6.24 12.96
C VAL A 253 -0.08 -5.10 13.19
N ARG A 254 0.85 -5.28 14.13
CA ARG A 254 1.90 -4.27 14.43
C ARG A 254 2.78 -4.00 13.23
N PHE A 255 3.14 -5.04 12.47
CA PHE A 255 3.91 -4.88 11.24
C PHE A 255 3.14 -4.05 10.20
N VAL A 256 1.88 -4.40 9.91
CA VAL A 256 1.06 -3.67 8.94
C VAL A 256 0.87 -2.22 9.40
N ASP A 257 0.54 -2.00 10.67
CA ASP A 257 0.35 -0.66 11.22
C ASP A 257 1.63 0.19 11.12
N GLY A 258 2.76 -0.38 11.55
CA GLY A 258 4.09 0.24 11.47
C GLY A 258 4.47 0.64 10.05
N MET A 259 4.23 -0.25 9.08
CA MET A 259 4.63 -0.02 7.69
C MET A 259 3.75 0.96 6.93
N TRP A 260 2.46 1.04 7.25
CA TRP A 260 1.49 1.83 6.49
C TRP A 260 1.10 3.13 7.19
N ARG A 261 0.65 3.06 8.45
CA ARG A 261 0.12 4.20 9.19
C ARG A 261 1.24 4.98 9.86
N THR A 262 2.07 4.31 10.65
CA THR A 262 3.11 4.96 11.47
C THR A 262 4.22 5.58 10.62
N SER A 263 4.51 4.98 9.45
CA SER A 263 5.44 5.54 8.47
C SER A 263 4.91 6.77 7.74
N GLY A 264 3.60 7.03 7.79
CA GLY A 264 2.89 8.04 7.01
C GLY A 264 2.65 7.66 5.55
N PHE A 265 3.04 6.46 5.12
CA PHE A 265 3.00 6.05 3.73
C PHE A 265 1.58 5.90 3.17
N SER A 266 0.62 5.42 3.96
CA SER A 266 -0.77 5.34 3.50
C SER A 266 -1.35 6.73 3.22
N LEU A 267 -1.05 7.71 4.07
CA LEU A 267 -1.50 9.09 3.92
C LEU A 267 -0.83 9.77 2.73
N SER A 268 0.51 9.73 2.62
CA SER A 268 1.22 10.39 1.53
C SER A 268 0.81 9.81 0.16
N TYR A 269 0.67 8.49 0.08
CA TYR A 269 0.22 7.84 -1.14
C TYR A 269 -1.24 8.19 -1.47
N ALA A 270 -2.13 8.24 -0.47
CA ALA A 270 -3.52 8.65 -0.66
C ALA A 270 -3.66 10.12 -1.11
N LEU A 271 -2.81 11.03 -0.62
CA LEU A 271 -2.81 12.43 -1.02
C LEU A 271 -2.38 12.62 -2.48
N ILE A 272 -1.28 11.99 -2.89
CA ILE A 272 -0.85 12.02 -4.29
C ILE A 272 -1.94 11.44 -5.18
N PHE A 273 -2.54 10.34 -4.74
CA PHE A 273 -3.60 9.68 -5.46
C PHE A 273 -4.85 10.58 -5.62
N ALA A 274 -5.32 11.20 -4.54
CA ALA A 274 -6.45 12.12 -4.59
C ALA A 274 -6.17 13.30 -5.53
N PHE A 275 -4.93 13.80 -5.53
CA PHE A 275 -4.52 14.87 -6.42
C PHE A 275 -4.47 14.44 -7.89
N ASP A 276 -4.02 13.23 -8.19
CA ASP A 276 -4.08 12.66 -9.54
C ASP A 276 -5.53 12.57 -10.06
N MET A 277 -6.48 12.23 -9.20
CA MET A 277 -7.90 12.22 -9.57
C MET A 277 -8.45 13.63 -9.85
N ILE A 278 -8.02 14.64 -9.10
CA ILE A 278 -8.36 16.04 -9.38
C ILE A 278 -7.80 16.44 -10.75
N ILE A 279 -6.54 16.13 -11.04
CA ILE A 279 -5.93 16.41 -12.35
C ILE A 279 -6.72 15.76 -13.49
N VAL A 280 -7.08 14.48 -13.34
CA VAL A 280 -7.87 13.78 -14.37
C VAL A 280 -9.23 14.44 -14.55
N ALA A 281 -9.91 14.80 -13.47
CA ALA A 281 -11.20 15.48 -13.52
C ALA A 281 -11.10 16.85 -14.20
N THR A 282 -10.10 17.65 -13.85
CA THR A 282 -9.83 18.95 -14.48
C THR A 282 -9.52 18.78 -15.97
N VAL A 283 -8.65 17.84 -16.33
CA VAL A 283 -8.31 17.56 -17.73
C VAL A 283 -9.56 17.14 -18.52
N LEU A 284 -10.39 16.21 -18.00
CA LEU A 284 -11.62 15.78 -18.66
C LEU A 284 -12.68 16.89 -18.79
N ALA A 285 -12.78 17.80 -17.81
CA ALA A 285 -13.72 18.91 -17.87
C ALA A 285 -13.32 19.92 -18.96
N MET A 286 -12.02 20.16 -19.10
CA MET A 286 -11.48 21.15 -20.04
C MET A 286 -11.62 20.71 -21.50
N THR A 287 -11.75 19.41 -21.76
CA THR A 287 -11.68 18.87 -23.12
C THR A 287 -13.06 18.78 -23.77
N GLN A 288 -14.10 19.12 -23.01
CA GLN A 288 -15.38 19.50 -23.56
C GLN A 288 -15.36 20.90 -24.22
N VAL A 289 -14.32 21.70 -23.98
CA VAL A 289 -14.21 23.09 -24.45
C VAL A 289 -13.36 23.20 -25.72
N ASP A 290 -12.30 22.39 -25.87
CA ASP A 290 -11.33 22.50 -26.96
C ASP A 290 -11.38 21.35 -27.97
N ASP A 291 -11.69 21.68 -29.23
CA ASP A 291 -12.15 20.74 -30.25
C ASP A 291 -11.04 19.98 -31.00
N THR A 292 -9.90 19.75 -30.36
CA THR A 292 -8.69 19.21 -31.01
C THR A 292 -8.53 17.69 -30.84
N ARG A 293 -8.69 16.95 -31.95
CA ARG A 293 -8.56 15.47 -32.04
C ARG A 293 -7.27 14.88 -31.43
N ALA A 294 -6.19 15.67 -31.33
CA ALA A 294 -4.89 15.21 -30.82
C ALA A 294 -4.89 14.97 -29.30
N ASN A 295 -5.72 15.68 -28.54
CA ASN A 295 -5.70 15.59 -27.07
C ASN A 295 -6.58 14.46 -26.51
N LEU A 296 -7.64 14.07 -27.23
CA LEU A 296 -8.61 13.05 -26.79
C LEU A 296 -7.95 11.69 -26.47
N GLY A 297 -7.03 11.22 -27.31
CA GLY A 297 -6.34 9.95 -27.09
C GLY A 297 -5.41 9.98 -25.86
N PHE A 298 -4.75 11.11 -25.63
CA PHE A 298 -3.91 11.34 -24.45
C PHE A 298 -4.73 11.33 -23.16
N GLU A 299 -5.86 12.01 -23.15
CA GLU A 299 -6.75 12.12 -21.99
C GLU A 299 -7.39 10.79 -21.61
N VAL A 300 -7.90 10.04 -22.59
CA VAL A 300 -8.48 8.70 -22.35
C VAL A 300 -7.41 7.78 -21.79
N PHE A 301 -6.21 7.79 -22.37
CA PHE A 301 -5.11 6.97 -21.88
C PHE A 301 -4.76 7.32 -20.43
N MET A 302 -4.63 8.62 -20.12
CA MET A 302 -4.29 9.09 -18.78
C MET A 302 -5.39 8.76 -17.77
N GLY A 303 -6.66 9.04 -18.10
CA GLY A 303 -7.81 8.70 -17.27
C GLY A 303 -7.92 7.21 -17.00
N LEU A 304 -7.73 6.38 -18.02
CA LEU A 304 -7.76 4.91 -17.88
C LEU A 304 -6.57 4.40 -17.06
N LYS A 305 -5.36 4.91 -17.30
CA LYS A 305 -4.16 4.58 -16.50
C LYS A 305 -4.43 4.85 -15.03
N PHE A 306 -4.83 6.07 -14.67
CA PHE A 306 -5.06 6.44 -13.27
C PHE A 306 -6.19 5.62 -12.66
N THR A 307 -7.32 5.45 -13.36
CA THR A 307 -8.46 4.66 -12.87
C THR A 307 -8.07 3.20 -12.61
N LEU A 308 -7.32 2.58 -13.52
CA LEU A 308 -6.89 1.19 -13.36
C LEU A 308 -5.90 1.04 -12.21
N VAL A 309 -4.92 1.94 -12.11
CA VAL A 309 -3.95 1.98 -11.00
C VAL A 309 -4.70 2.16 -9.67
N THR A 310 -5.65 3.08 -9.59
CA THR A 310 -6.54 3.31 -8.44
C THR A 310 -7.18 2.01 -7.96
N CYS A 311 -7.86 1.34 -8.88
CA CYS A 311 -8.66 0.16 -8.58
C CYS A 311 -7.77 -0.97 -8.08
N VAL A 312 -6.62 -1.18 -8.74
CA VAL A 312 -5.65 -2.20 -8.33
C VAL A 312 -5.11 -1.89 -6.94
N LEU A 313 -4.69 -0.65 -6.67
CA LEU A 313 -4.12 -0.28 -5.37
C LEU A 313 -5.14 -0.48 -4.25
N PHE A 314 -6.33 0.13 -4.35
CA PHE A 314 -7.37 -0.04 -3.34
C PHE A 314 -7.76 -1.50 -3.16
N TYR A 315 -7.80 -2.28 -4.23
CA TYR A 315 -8.05 -3.72 -4.13
C TYR A 315 -6.97 -4.44 -3.31
N LEU A 316 -5.68 -4.12 -3.53
CA LEU A 316 -4.58 -4.68 -2.75
C LEU A 316 -4.67 -4.31 -1.27
N TRP A 317 -4.99 -3.05 -0.95
CA TRP A 317 -5.23 -2.60 0.43
C TRP A 317 -6.40 -3.33 1.08
N ALA A 318 -7.54 -3.40 0.39
CA ALA A 318 -8.74 -4.09 0.87
C ALA A 318 -8.55 -5.60 1.04
N ARG A 319 -7.60 -6.19 0.32
CA ARG A 319 -7.29 -7.61 0.42
C ARG A 319 -6.72 -7.98 1.80
N ILE A 320 -5.89 -7.14 2.40
CA ILE A 320 -5.27 -7.39 3.72
C ILE A 320 -6.35 -7.67 4.79
N PRO A 321 -7.29 -6.75 5.10
CA PRO A 321 -8.33 -7.01 6.11
C PRO A 321 -9.27 -8.14 5.69
N SER A 322 -9.53 -8.32 4.39
CA SER A 322 -10.39 -9.42 3.94
C SER A 322 -9.79 -10.80 4.26
N GLN A 323 -8.46 -10.95 4.21
CA GLN A 323 -7.79 -12.21 4.54
C GLN A 323 -7.78 -12.49 6.05
N CYS A 324 -7.97 -11.47 6.89
CA CYS A 324 -7.97 -11.59 8.34
C CYS A 324 -9.38 -11.80 8.92
N SER A 325 -10.32 -10.91 8.60
CA SER A 325 -11.60 -10.81 9.32
C SER A 325 -12.85 -11.01 8.43
N SER A 326 -12.69 -11.36 7.15
CA SER A 326 -13.86 -11.60 6.28
C SER A 326 -14.70 -12.77 6.79
N SER A 327 -16.01 -12.58 6.90
CA SER A 327 -16.96 -13.67 7.18
C SER A 327 -17.31 -14.50 5.95
N LYS A 328 -16.85 -14.12 4.75
CA LYS A 328 -17.17 -14.84 3.51
C LYS A 328 -16.39 -16.15 3.45
N HIS A 329 -17.11 -17.27 3.29
CA HIS A 329 -16.55 -18.61 3.11
C HIS A 329 -15.51 -18.68 1.98
N THR A 330 -15.73 -17.97 0.88
CA THR A 330 -14.88 -18.00 -0.32
C THR A 330 -13.47 -17.43 -0.13
N VAL A 331 -13.24 -16.67 0.95
CA VAL A 331 -11.95 -16.00 1.20
C VAL A 331 -11.05 -16.85 2.12
N GLU A 332 -11.66 -17.81 2.82
CA GLU A 332 -11.00 -18.65 3.83
C GLU A 332 -10.13 -17.82 4.79
N SER A 333 -10.72 -16.76 5.34
CA SER A 333 -10.03 -15.83 6.24
C SER A 333 -9.54 -16.50 7.52
N LEU A 334 -8.63 -15.86 8.25
CA LEU A 334 -8.19 -16.33 9.58
C LEU A 334 -9.36 -16.50 10.53
N LEU A 335 -10.32 -15.56 10.54
CA LEU A 335 -11.53 -15.65 11.36
C LEU A 335 -12.42 -16.83 10.96
N TYR A 336 -12.56 -17.07 9.66
CA TYR A 336 -13.34 -18.19 9.15
C TYR A 336 -12.73 -19.53 9.60
N LEU A 337 -11.41 -19.70 9.41
CA LEU A 337 -10.69 -20.91 9.81
C LEU A 337 -10.68 -21.10 11.33
N GLY A 338 -10.47 -20.03 12.09
CA GLY A 338 -10.55 -20.07 13.55
C GLY A 338 -11.93 -20.55 14.02
N ARG A 339 -13.02 -20.12 13.36
CA ARG A 339 -14.38 -20.57 13.70
C ARG A 339 -14.63 -22.04 13.38
N GLN A 340 -13.96 -22.61 12.37
CA GLN A 340 -14.10 -24.04 12.04
C GLN A 340 -13.57 -24.99 13.13
N HIS A 341 -12.77 -24.44 14.06
CA HIS A 341 -12.24 -25.15 15.22
C HIS A 341 -13.13 -25.03 16.47
N LEU A 342 -14.20 -24.21 16.44
CA LEU A 342 -15.17 -24.15 17.55
C LEU A 342 -15.77 -25.54 17.82
N GLY A 343 -15.78 -25.94 19.09
CA GLY A 343 -16.24 -27.26 19.53
C GLY A 343 -15.28 -28.43 19.27
N LYS A 344 -14.12 -28.17 18.63
CA LYS A 344 -13.06 -29.17 18.42
C LYS A 344 -11.85 -28.97 19.31
N VAL A 345 -11.71 -27.77 19.89
CA VAL A 345 -10.61 -27.41 20.80
C VAL A 345 -10.82 -28.07 22.16
N GLY A 346 -9.76 -28.62 22.74
CA GLY A 346 -9.78 -29.20 24.08
C GLY A 346 -10.13 -28.16 25.15
N PRO A 347 -10.74 -28.57 26.27
CA PRO A 347 -11.26 -27.65 27.30
C PRO A 347 -10.19 -26.72 27.89
N GLN A 348 -8.92 -27.15 27.92
CA GLN A 348 -7.80 -26.37 28.43
C GLN A 348 -7.47 -25.15 27.54
N ASP A 349 -7.74 -25.22 26.23
CA ASP A 349 -7.34 -24.16 25.28
C ASP A 349 -8.52 -23.32 24.77
N VAL A 350 -9.74 -23.61 25.21
CA VAL A 350 -10.96 -22.89 24.77
C VAL A 350 -10.82 -21.40 25.02
N LEU A 351 -10.27 -20.99 26.17
CA LEU A 351 -10.13 -19.58 26.52
C LEU A 351 -9.14 -18.85 25.61
N ASP A 352 -8.03 -19.48 25.26
CA ASP A 352 -7.04 -18.93 24.33
C ASP A 352 -7.58 -18.88 22.90
N HIS A 353 -8.32 -19.90 22.48
CA HIS A 353 -8.98 -19.92 21.18
C HIS A 353 -10.06 -18.84 21.07
N LEU A 354 -10.87 -18.65 22.11
CA LEU A 354 -11.85 -17.55 22.16
C LEU A 354 -11.17 -16.19 22.17
N SER A 355 -10.05 -16.04 22.89
CA SER A 355 -9.24 -14.82 22.89
C SER A 355 -8.69 -14.52 21.51
N PHE A 356 -8.21 -15.54 20.79
CA PHE A 356 -7.81 -15.42 19.38
C PHE A 356 -8.95 -14.92 18.49
N LEU A 357 -10.14 -15.54 18.59
CA LEU A 357 -11.30 -15.13 17.81
C LEU A 357 -11.77 -13.71 18.14
N HIS A 358 -11.73 -13.34 19.42
CA HIS A 358 -12.07 -11.98 19.86
C HIS A 358 -11.04 -10.97 19.33
N CYS A 359 -9.75 -11.32 19.36
CA CYS A 359 -8.68 -10.51 18.80
C CYS A 359 -8.85 -10.30 17.28
N LEU A 360 -9.13 -11.35 16.52
CA LEU A 360 -9.40 -11.26 15.08
C LEU A 360 -10.64 -10.40 14.74
N ALA A 361 -11.67 -10.44 15.60
CA ALA A 361 -12.90 -9.69 15.40
C ALA A 361 -12.78 -8.23 15.85
N GLY A 362 -12.05 -7.97 16.94
CA GLY A 362 -11.91 -6.65 17.56
C GLY A 362 -10.77 -5.81 16.99
N GLN A 363 -9.68 -6.44 16.57
CA GLN A 363 -8.49 -5.73 16.08
C GLN A 363 -8.36 -5.86 14.56
N THR A 364 -8.64 -4.79 13.84
CA THR A 364 -8.60 -4.79 12.37
C THR A 364 -7.17 -4.72 11.85
N CYS A 365 -6.66 -5.83 11.32
CA CYS A 365 -5.44 -5.83 10.50
C CYS A 365 -5.74 -5.27 9.10
N GLY A 366 -5.33 -4.04 8.80
CA GLY A 366 -5.55 -3.43 7.49
C GLY A 366 -4.85 -2.10 7.33
N VAL A 367 -4.93 -1.54 6.12
CA VAL A 367 -4.37 -0.22 5.84
C VAL A 367 -5.39 0.84 6.23
N GLU A 368 -5.00 1.71 7.16
CA GLU A 368 -5.79 2.85 7.60
C GLU A 368 -5.32 4.11 6.86
N ILE A 369 -6.28 4.84 6.30
CA ILE A 369 -6.06 6.20 5.80
C ILE A 369 -6.65 7.14 6.85
N PRO A 370 -5.89 8.11 7.38
CA PRO A 370 -6.43 9.11 8.30
C PRO A 370 -7.71 9.74 7.73
N LEU A 371 -8.72 9.95 8.58
CA LEU A 371 -10.05 10.50 8.25
C LEU A 371 -11.00 9.56 7.48
N VAL A 372 -10.49 8.56 6.74
CA VAL A 372 -11.34 7.58 6.01
C VAL A 372 -11.51 6.28 6.79
N GLY A 373 -10.51 5.91 7.59
CA GLY A 373 -10.46 4.66 8.33
C GLY A 373 -9.86 3.50 7.52
N VAL A 374 -10.16 2.27 7.93
CA VAL A 374 -9.58 1.06 7.31
C VAL A 374 -10.19 0.79 5.95
N VAL A 375 -9.34 0.62 4.94
CA VAL A 375 -9.77 0.32 3.57
C VAL A 375 -10.25 -1.13 3.48
N THR A 376 -11.55 -1.34 3.28
CA THR A 376 -12.16 -2.68 3.21
C THR A 376 -12.74 -2.98 1.83
N GLN A 377 -12.95 -4.26 1.52
CA GLN A 377 -13.60 -4.68 0.26
C GLN A 377 -15.02 -4.11 0.10
N ARG A 378 -15.70 -3.76 1.20
CA ARG A 378 -17.02 -3.10 1.16
C ARG A 378 -16.93 -1.67 0.64
N PHE A 379 -15.84 -0.97 0.96
CA PHE A 379 -15.56 0.36 0.45
C PHE A 379 -15.09 0.33 -1.01
N VAL A 380 -14.20 -0.62 -1.33
CA VAL A 380 -13.55 -0.69 -2.65
C VAL A 380 -14.45 -1.30 -3.73
N GLY A 381 -15.33 -2.25 -3.39
CA GLY A 381 -16.21 -2.89 -4.36
C GLY A 381 -17.10 -1.92 -5.15
N PRO A 382 -17.84 -1.01 -4.49
CA PRO A 382 -18.60 0.04 -5.16
C PRO A 382 -17.71 0.97 -6.00
N LEU A 383 -16.54 1.37 -5.49
CA LEU A 383 -15.61 2.24 -6.21
C LEU A 383 -15.12 1.60 -7.51
N ILE A 384 -14.75 0.31 -7.50
CA ILE A 384 -14.34 -0.41 -8.72
C ILE A 384 -15.51 -0.49 -9.72
N ARG A 385 -16.73 -0.72 -9.26
CA ARG A 385 -17.93 -0.76 -10.13
C ARG A 385 -18.20 0.60 -10.77
N VAL A 386 -18.13 1.68 -9.99
CA VAL A 386 -18.28 3.03 -10.51
C VAL A 386 -17.16 3.36 -11.48
N ALA A 387 -15.90 3.07 -11.12
CA ALA A 387 -14.75 3.29 -11.97
C ALA A 387 -14.83 2.54 -13.31
N THR A 388 -15.27 1.27 -13.30
CA THR A 388 -15.43 0.47 -14.52
C THR A 388 -16.55 1.01 -15.41
N VAL A 389 -17.70 1.37 -14.83
CA VAL A 389 -18.80 2.00 -15.58
C VAL A 389 -18.38 3.36 -16.14
N CYS A 390 -17.76 4.22 -15.32
CA CYS A 390 -17.27 5.52 -15.75
C CYS A 390 -16.21 5.39 -16.85
N ALA A 391 -15.26 4.45 -16.73
CA ALA A 391 -14.28 4.19 -17.77
C ALA A 391 -14.94 3.76 -19.08
N SER A 392 -15.92 2.85 -19.04
CA SER A 392 -16.68 2.43 -20.22
C SER A 392 -17.49 3.57 -20.85
N VAL A 393 -18.08 4.45 -20.04
CA VAL A 393 -18.82 5.64 -20.51
C VAL A 393 -17.87 6.65 -21.16
N ILE A 394 -16.70 6.89 -20.55
CA ILE A 394 -15.67 7.78 -21.10
C ILE A 394 -15.16 7.21 -22.44
N ILE A 395 -14.84 5.92 -22.51
CA ILE A 395 -14.44 5.25 -23.76
C ILE A 395 -15.56 5.33 -24.81
N GLY A 396 -16.82 5.10 -24.43
CA GLY A 396 -17.96 5.17 -25.33
C GLY A 396 -18.23 6.59 -25.86
N LEU A 397 -18.13 7.60 -25.01
CA LEU A 397 -18.25 9.01 -25.40
C LEU A 397 -17.11 9.42 -26.34
N THR A 398 -15.88 9.02 -26.04
CA THR A 398 -14.71 9.34 -26.86
C THR A 398 -14.77 8.66 -28.23
N LEU A 399 -15.16 7.38 -28.30
CA LEU A 399 -15.41 6.69 -29.57
C LEU A 399 -16.55 7.33 -30.37
N LYS A 400 -17.65 7.71 -29.71
CA LYS A 400 -18.79 8.38 -30.37
C LYS A 400 -18.40 9.76 -30.93
N LEU A 401 -17.58 10.52 -30.20
CA LEU A 401 -17.04 11.81 -30.65
C LEU A 401 -16.04 11.63 -31.81
N ALA A 402 -15.23 10.57 -31.78
CA ALA A 402 -14.32 10.24 -32.86
C ALA A 402 -15.05 9.82 -34.16
N VAL A 403 -16.18 9.10 -34.05
CA VAL A 403 -16.96 8.60 -35.20
C VAL A 403 -17.93 9.64 -35.79
N ARG A 404 -18.47 10.57 -34.99
CA ARG A 404 -19.51 11.52 -35.45
C ARG A 404 -19.02 12.72 -36.26
N ARG A 405 -17.71 12.93 -36.44
CA ARG A 405 -17.22 14.05 -37.25
C ARG A 405 -16.82 13.60 -38.66
N PRO A 406 -17.47 14.10 -39.73
CA PRO A 406 -17.10 13.79 -41.11
C PRO A 406 -15.65 14.22 -41.40
N ALA A 407 -15.04 13.53 -42.38
CA ALA A 407 -13.65 13.67 -42.79
C ALA A 407 -13.32 15.07 -43.31
#